data_AF-Q68CW8-F1
#
_entry.id   AF-Q68CW8-F1
#
_cell.length_a   1.000
_cell.length_b   1.000
_cell.length_c   1.000
_cell.angle_alpha   90.00
_cell.angle_beta   90.00
_cell.angle_gamma   90.00
#
_symmetry.space_group_name_H-M   'P 1'
#
loop_
_entity.id
_entity.type
_entity.pdbx_description
1 polymer ?
#
loop_
_entity_poly.entity_id
_entity_poly.type
_entity_poly.pdbx_seq_one_letter_code
_entity_poly.pdbx_strand_id
1 'polypeptide(L)' 'SSLYKRWNFIQNGAIMNKGTGRCLEVENRGLAGIDLILRSCTGQRWTIKNSIK' A
#
# COMPACT_ATOMS: atom_id res chain seq x y z
N SER A 1 -12.18 7.22 -15.33
CA SER A 1 -10.73 7.10 -15.04
C SER A 1 -10.45 5.80 -14.29
N SER A 2 -9.91 4.77 -14.95
CA SER A 2 -9.65 3.44 -14.36
C SER A 2 -8.34 3.34 -13.57
N LEU A 3 -7.51 4.39 -13.59
CA LEU A 3 -6.15 4.37 -13.05
C LEU A 3 -6.12 4.33 -11.52
N TYR A 4 -7.09 4.93 -10.84
CA TYR A 4 -7.18 4.91 -9.38
C TYR A 4 -7.44 3.51 -8.79
N LYS A 5 -7.91 2.56 -9.61
CA LYS A 5 -8.09 1.15 -9.20
C LYS A 5 -6.89 0.26 -9.56
N ARG A 6 -5.86 0.81 -10.22
CA ARG A 6 -4.67 0.07 -10.63
C ARG A 6 -3.52 0.33 -9.66
N TRP A 7 -2.78 -0.74 -9.36
CA TRP A 7 -1.68 -0.72 -8.42
C TRP A 7 -0.46 -1.40 -9.03
N ASN A 8 0.72 -0.89 -8.68
CA ASN A 8 1.99 -1.55 -8.94
C ASN A 8 2.39 -2.30 -7.66
N PHE A 9 2.54 -3.62 -7.76
CA PHE A 9 2.99 -4.48 -6.68
C PHE A 9 4.44 -4.88 -6.93
N ILE A 10 5.27 -4.76 -5.89
CA ILE A 10 6.68 -5.19 -5.91
C ILE A 10 6.90 -6.00 -4.64
N GLN A 11 7.39 -7.23 -4.77
CA GLN A 11 7.68 -8.07 -3.61
C GLN A 11 8.73 -7.40 -2.72
N ASN A 12 8.48 -7.36 -1.41
CA ASN A 12 9.33 -6.66 -0.43
C ASN A 12 9.53 -5.16 -0.73
N GLY A 13 8.67 -4.57 -1.56
CA GLY A 13 8.72 -3.17 -1.96
C GLY A 13 7.44 -2.42 -1.58
N ALA A 14 7.35 -1.18 -2.05
CA ALA A 14 6.16 -0.36 -1.88
C ALA A 14 5.04 -0.81 -2.84
N ILE A 15 3.79 -0.63 -2.41
CA ILE A 15 2.61 -0.84 -3.24
C ILE A 15 2.10 0.54 -3.66
N MET A 16 2.21 0.88 -4.95
CA MET A 16 1.92 2.23 -5.45
C MET A 16 0.60 2.28 -6.22
N ASN A 17 -0.24 3.26 -5.93
CA ASN A 17 -1.44 3.53 -6.72
C ASN A 17 -1.08 4.27 -8.00
N LYS A 18 -1.44 3.71 -9.17
CA LYS A 18 -1.07 4.30 -10.46
C LYS A 18 -1.80 5.61 -10.78
N GLY A 19 -2.95 5.86 -10.15
CA GLY A 19 -3.74 7.07 -10.35
C GLY A 19 -3.23 8.27 -9.56
N THR A 20 -2.64 8.05 -8.38
CA THR A 20 -2.18 9.14 -7.50
C THR A 20 -0.65 9.21 -7.38
N GLY A 21 0.08 8.17 -7.77
CA GLY A 21 1.52 8.05 -7.51
C GLY A 21 1.87 7.88 -6.03
N ARG A 22 0.90 7.71 -5.14
CA ARG A 22 1.08 7.52 -3.70
C ARG A 22 1.23 6.04 -3.34
N CYS A 23 1.87 5.76 -2.22
CA CYS A 23 2.07 4.42 -1.72
C CYS A 23 1.04 4.04 -0.64
N LEU A 24 0.71 2.76 -0.57
CA LEU A 24 0.00 2.15 0.55
C LEU A 24 0.96 2.06 1.74
N GLU A 25 0.60 2.76 2.82
CA GLU A 25 1.43 2.93 4.00
C GLU A 25 0.63 2.57 5.26
N VAL A 26 1.35 2.18 6.30
CA VAL A 26 0.78 1.82 7.61
C VAL A 26 0.85 3.05 8.51
N GLU A 27 -0.30 3.46 9.06
CA GLU A 27 -0.38 4.49 10.09
C GLU A 27 -0.80 3.86 11.41
N ASN A 28 0.05 3.98 12.43
CA ASN A 28 -0.29 3.55 13.78
C ASN A 28 -1.07 4.65 14.49
N ARG A 29 -2.30 4.34 14.92
CA ARG A 29 -3.18 5.24 15.69
C ARG A 29 -3.20 4.93 17.18
N GLY A 30 -2.19 4.22 17.68
CA GLY A 30 -2.07 3.85 19.09
C GLY A 30 -3.19 2.90 19.50
N LEU A 31 -3.99 3.29 20.50
CA LEU A 31 -5.10 2.47 21.02
C LEU A 31 -6.21 2.25 19.97
N ALA A 32 -6.30 3.10 18.95
CA ALA A 32 -7.28 2.95 17.88
C ALA A 32 -6.86 1.94 16.80
N GLY A 33 -5.65 1.38 16.89
CA GLY A 33 -5.16 0.34 15.98
C GLY A 33 -4.34 0.88 14.81
N ILE A 34 -4.49 0.25 13.64
CA ILE A 34 -3.67 0.49 12.45
C ILE A 34 -4.59 0.84 11.27
N ASP A 35 -4.26 1.93 10.60
CA ASP A 35 -4.89 2.33 9.34
C ASP A 35 -3.98 2.05 8.15
N LEU A 36 -4.61 1.72 7.02
CA LEU A 36 -3.95 1.70 5.72
C LEU A 36 -4.28 2.99 4.98
N ILE A 37 -3.25 3.78 4.69
CA ILE A 37 -3.41 5.11 4.11
C ILE A 37 -2.65 5.26 2.79
N LEU A 38 -3.09 6.24 1.98
CA LEU A 38 -2.41 6.65 0.75
C LEU A 38 -1.67 7.96 0.95
N ARG A 39 -0.33 7.90 1.01
CA ARG A 39 0.54 9.08 1.21
C ARG A 39 1.81 9.00 0.38
N SER A 40 2.67 10.02 0.49
CA SER A 40 4.01 9.99 -0.08
C SER A 40 4.77 8.76 0.42
N CYS A 41 5.45 8.08 -0.49
CA CYS A 41 6.14 6.83 -0.19
C CYS A 41 7.25 7.05 0.84
N THR A 42 7.17 6.35 1.97
CA THR A 42 8.13 6.43 3.08
C THR A 42 9.03 5.20 3.18
N GLY A 43 8.96 4.29 2.21
CA GLY A 43 9.77 3.09 2.14
C GLY A 43 9.14 1.88 2.81
N GLN A 44 7.83 1.91 3.10
CA GLN A 44 7.09 0.73 3.56
C GLN A 44 7.27 -0.43 2.58
N ARG A 45 7.56 -1.60 3.14
CA ARG A 45 7.77 -2.85 2.40
C ARG A 45 6.63 -3.81 2.70
N TRP A 46 6.16 -4.47 1.66
CA TRP A 46 5.06 -5.43 1.74
C TRP A 46 5.52 -6.81 1.31
N THR A 47 5.24 -7.81 2.15
CA THR A 47 5.39 -9.22 1.78
C THR A 47 4.07 -9.71 1.22
N ILE A 48 4.04 -9.97 -0.08
CA ILE A 48 2.86 -10.43 -0.78
C ILE A 48 2.93 -11.95 -0.85
N LYS A 49 1.88 -12.61 -0.34
CA LYS A 49 1.70 -14.06 -0.44
C LYS A 49 0.41 -14.32 -1.18
N ASN A 50 0.47 -15.20 -2.18
CA ASN A 50 -0.74 -15.74 -2.81
C ASN A 50 -1.17 -16.97 -2.02
N SER A 51 -2.22 -16.82 -1.22
CA SER A 51 -2.80 -17.92 -0.46
C SER A 51 -3.96 -18.51 -1.26
N ILE A 52 -3.67 -19.49 -2.12
CA ILE A 52 -4.72 -20.32 -2.71
C ILE A 52 -5.04 -21.40 -1.67
N LYS A 53 -6.27 -21.41 -1.16
CA LYS A 53 -6.79 -22.51 -0.35
C LYS A 53 -7.28 -23.63 -1.24
#